data_AF-A0A4P8YJG1-F1
#
_entry.id   AF-A0A4P8YJG1-F1
#
_cell.length_a   1.000
_cell.length_b   1.000
_cell.length_c   1.000
_cell.angle_alpha   90.00
_cell.angle_beta   90.00
_cell.angle_gamma   90.00
#
_symmetry.space_group_name_H-M   'P 1'
#
loop_
_entity.id
_entity.type
_entity.pdbx_description
1 polymer ?
#
loop_
_entity_poly.entity_id
_entity_poly.type
_entity_poly.pdbx_seq_one_letter_code
_entity_poly.pdbx_strand_id
1 'polypeptide(L)' 'MKKVYINVQRAGNRCVIEMSIGNITAIYKRIGDLSKLTSHGRGNVRQVKALVREFVRNSDPAIV' A
#
# COMPACT_ATOMS: atom_id res chain seq x y z
N MET A 1 -18.08 3.71 10.52
CA MET A 1 -17.21 3.35 9.38
C MET A 1 -15.75 3.41 9.80
N LYS A 2 -14.93 2.41 9.49
CA LYS A 2 -13.48 2.54 9.64
C LYS A 2 -12.96 3.44 8.53
N LYS A 3 -12.23 4.50 8.89
CA LYS A 3 -11.57 5.37 7.92
C LYS A 3 -10.41 4.61 7.29
N VAL A 4 -10.25 4.78 5.98
CA VAL A 4 -9.12 4.27 5.22
C VAL A 4 -8.24 5.46 4.86
N TYR A 5 -6.98 5.42 5.26
CA TYR A 5 -5.99 6.42 4.91
C TYR A 5 -5.02 5.82 3.90
N ILE A 6 -4.85 6.49 2.77
CA ILE A 6 -3.92 6.08 1.72
C ILE A 6 -2.97 7.25 1.48
N ASN A 7 -1.68 6.99 1.59
CA ASN A 7 -0.62 7.94 1.27
C ASN A 7 0.25 7.34 0.17
N VAL A 8 0.45 8.08 -0.92
CA VAL A 8 1.26 7.67 -2.06
C VAL A 8 2.39 8.65 -2.23
N GLN A 9 3.62 8.15 -2.24
CA GLN A 9 4.84 8.92 -2.44
C GLN A 9 5.62 8.33 -3.59
N ARG A 10 5.79 9.10 -4.66
CA ARG A 10 6.57 8.70 -5.83
C ARG A 10 7.71 9.67 -6.07
N ALA A 11 8.89 9.13 -6.32
CA ALA A 11 10.09 9.88 -6.67
C ALA A 11 10.90 9.08 -7.70
N GLY A 12 10.80 9.47 -8.97
CA GLY A 12 11.43 8.73 -10.08
C GLY A 12 10.94 7.28 -10.16
N ASN A 13 11.87 6.33 -10.04
CA ASN A 13 11.58 4.90 -10.07
C ASN A 13 11.15 4.32 -8.71
N ARG A 14 11.13 5.14 -7.65
CA ARG A 14 10.76 4.73 -6.30
C ARG A 14 9.31 5.13 -6.03
N CYS A 15 8.54 4.16 -5.55
CA CYS A 15 7.19 4.37 -5.08
C CYS A 15 7.00 3.76 -3.68
N VAL A 16 6.31 4.47 -2.81
CA VAL A 16 5.88 4.01 -1.50
C VAL A 16 4.39 4.28 -1.36
N ILE A 17 3.62 3.24 -1.06
CA ILE A 17 2.20 3.33 -0.76
C ILE A 17 1.99 2.84 0.65
N GLU A 18 1.36 3.67 1.47
CA GLU A 18 0.95 3.32 2.83
C GLU A 18 -0.57 3.33 2.90
N MET A 19 -1.14 2.22 3.34
CA MET A 19 -2.58 2.07 3.55
C MET A 19 -2.85 1.69 5.00
N SER A 20 -3.62 2.52 5.70
CA SER A 20 -3.99 2.34 7.10
C SER A 20 -5.50 2.18 7.26
N ILE A 21 -5.92 1.08 7.89
CA ILE A 21 -7.32 0.74 8.16
C ILE A 21 -7.45 0.35 9.63
N GLY A 22 -7.94 1.28 10.45
CA GLY A 22 -7.94 1.12 11.91
C GLY A 22 -6.52 0.95 12.45
N ASN A 23 -6.24 -0.17 13.14
CA ASN A 23 -4.95 -0.45 13.76
C ASN A 23 -3.99 -1.25 12.87
N ILE A 24 -4.30 -1.39 11.58
CA ILE A 24 -3.48 -2.13 10.62
C ILE A 24 -2.94 -1.16 9.59
N THR A 25 -1.63 -1.19 9.39
CA THR A 25 -0.94 -0.42 8.36
C THR A 25 -0.19 -1.38 7.46
N ALA A 26 -0.42 -1.27 6.15
CA ALA A 26 0.29 -2.00 5.11
C ALA A 26 1.12 -1.02 4.28
N ILE A 27 2.37 -1.39 4.01
CA ILE A 27 3.31 -0.55 3.27
C ILE A 27 3.81 -1.34 2.07
N TYR A 28 3.50 -0.85 0.88
CA TYR A 28 4.05 -1.31 -0.38
C TYR A 28 5.20 -0.39 -0.78
N LYS A 29 6.35 -0.96 -1.10
CA LYS A 29 7.52 -0.24 -1.62
C LYS A 29 7.90 -0.87 -2.95
N ARG A 30 8.17 -0.03 -3.94
CA ARG A 30 8.67 -0.44 -5.26
C ARG A 30 9.86 0.42 -5.66
N ILE A 31 10.87 -0.22 -6.25
CA ILE A 31 12.01 0.43 -6.88
C ILE A 31 12.29 -0.32 -8.19
N GLY A 32 12.00 0.30 -9.33
CA GLY A 32 12.08 -0.40 -10.63
C GLY A 32 11.16 -1.63 -10.64
N ASP A 33 11.71 -2.82 -10.82
CA ASP A 33 10.96 -4.09 -10.81
C ASP A 33 10.92 -4.78 -9.44
N LEU A 34 11.71 -4.30 -8.49
CA LEU A 34 11.72 -4.84 -7.13
C LEU A 34 10.56 -4.26 -6.34
N SER A 35 9.81 -5.14 -5.68
CA SER A 35 8.72 -4.70 -4.77
C SER A 35 8.68 -5.50 -3.48
N LYS A 36 8.18 -4.85 -2.43
CA LYS A 36 8.02 -5.43 -1.10
C LYS A 36 6.74 -4.93 -0.47
N LEU A 37 5.97 -5.85 0.11
CA LEU A 37 4.75 -5.56 0.87
C LEU A 37 4.89 -6.02 2.32
N THR A 38 4.96 -5.08 3.24
CA THR A 38 4.97 -5.33 4.69
C THR A 38 3.68 -4.84 5.33
N SER A 39 3.44 -5.27 6.57
CA SER A 39 2.28 -4.86 7.34
C SER A 39 2.55 -4.96 8.83
N HIS A 40 1.96 -4.08 9.61
CA HIS A 40 2.04 -4.08 11.06
C HIS A 40 0.64 -3.90 11.65
N GLY A 41 0.45 -4.35 12.90
CA GLY A 41 -0.84 -4.34 13.59
C GLY A 41 -1.44 -5.74 13.79
N ARG A 42 -2.59 -5.81 14.47
CA ARG A 42 -3.32 -7.04 14.78
C ARG A 42 -4.70 -7.04 14.11
N GLY A 43 -5.15 -8.21 13.66
CA GLY A 43 -6.46 -8.41 13.01
C GLY A 43 -6.33 -8.91 11.57
N ASN A 44 -7.21 -8.44 10.68
CA ASN A 44 -7.33 -8.91 9.29
C ASN A 44 -6.24 -8.39 8.35
N VAL A 45 -4.97 -8.60 8.72
CA VAL A 45 -3.80 -8.13 7.98
C VAL A 45 -3.77 -8.64 6.54
N ARG A 46 -4.24 -9.87 6.29
CA ARG A 46 -4.32 -10.45 4.94
C ARG A 46 -5.26 -9.65 4.03
N GLN A 47 -6.40 -9.17 4.55
CA GLN A 47 -7.35 -8.37 3.78
C GLN A 47 -6.74 -7.01 3.41
N VAL A 48 -6.09 -6.33 4.35
CA VAL A 48 -5.43 -5.03 4.07
C VAL A 48 -4.34 -5.20 3.02
N LYS A 49 -3.52 -6.27 3.11
CA LYS A 49 -2.55 -6.59 2.06
C LYS A 49 -3.19 -6.86 0.70
N ALA A 50 -4.35 -7.50 0.65
CA ALA A 50 -5.07 -7.75 -0.60
C ALA A 50 -5.54 -6.42 -1.22
N LEU A 51 -6.12 -5.54 -0.41
CA LEU A 51 -6.56 -4.20 -0.84
C LEU A 51 -5.41 -3.36 -1.38
N VAL A 52 -4.23 -3.38 -0.74
CA VAL A 52 -3.05 -2.68 -1.27
C VAL A 52 -2.65 -3.23 -2.64
N ARG A 53 -2.68 -4.55 -2.84
CA ARG A 53 -2.35 -5.13 -4.16
C ARG A 53 -3.37 -4.75 -5.23
N GLU A 54 -4.66 -4.73 -4.88
CA GLU A 54 -5.70 -4.27 -5.80
C GLU A 54 -5.56 -2.79 -6.13
N PHE A 55 -5.26 -1.96 -5.14
CA PHE A 55 -4.97 -0.55 -5.35
C PHE A 55 -3.80 -0.37 -6.32
N VAL A 56 -2.67 -1.05 -6.09
CA VAL A 56 -1.50 -1.00 -6.99
C VAL A 56 -1.86 -1.43 -8.42
N ARG A 57 -2.64 -2.51 -8.58
CA ARG A 57 -3.01 -3.03 -9.91
C ARG A 57 -3.94 -2.11 -10.70
N ASN A 58 -4.80 -1.38 -10.02
CA ASN A 58 -5.84 -0.56 -10.65
C ASN A 58 -5.54 0.94 -10.61
N SER A 59 -4.45 1.37 -9.98
CA SER A 59 -4.03 2.76 -9.97
C SER A 59 -3.33 3.13 -11.26
N ASP A 60 -3.45 4.40 -11.63
CA ASP A 60 -2.68 4.98 -12.74
C ASP A 60 -1.17 4.79 -12.47
N PRO A 61 -0.40 4.21 -13.41
CA PRO A 61 1.05 4.08 -13.31
C PRO A 61 1.80 5.41 -13.15
N ALA A 62 1.17 6.53 -13.49
CA ALA A 62 1.70 7.88 -13.22
C ALA A 62 1.65 8.23 -11.72
N ILE A 63 0.67 7.66 -10.99
CA ILE A 63 0.46 7.87 -9.56
C ILE A 63 1.26 6.84 -8.74
N VAL A 64 1.29 5.57 -9.19
CA VAL A 64 1.89 4.43 -8.47
C VAL A 64 3.12 3.88 -9.16
#